data_AF-A0A087GZ54-F1
#
_entry.id   AF-A0A087GZ54-F1
#
_cell.length_a   1.000
_cell.length_b   1.000
_cell.length_c   1.000
_cell.angle_alpha   90.00
_cell.angle_beta   90.00
_cell.angle_gamma   90.00
#
_symmetry.space_group_name_H-M   'P 1'
#
loop_
_entity.id
_entity.type
_entity.pdbx_description
1 polymer ?
#
loop_
_entity_poly.entity_id
_entity_poly.type
_entity_poly.pdbx_seq_one_letter_code
_entity_poly.pdbx_strand_id
1 'polypeptide(L)'
;MTTDQIVKAKFSNDDRSHPEEMVGNATDFLMGICNVKILYLSDHTLEVLTYCCKPMPQFNNLIHLTIKTDQDVSWESLPALLKNCPKLETLFFEGLHRKFINCGEEDGCLCKLWEETPTCLSSSPVKILKYPLR
;
A
#
# COMPACT_ATOMS: atom_id res chain seq x y z
N MET A 1 -5.78 -12.64 -8.10
CA MET A 1 -6.83 -12.59 -7.06
C MET A 1 -8.01 -11.83 -7.59
N THR A 2 -9.23 -12.27 -7.27
CA THR A 2 -10.46 -11.56 -7.60
C THR A 2 -10.89 -10.65 -6.44
N THR A 3 -11.74 -9.66 -6.71
CA THR A 3 -12.28 -8.76 -5.68
C THR A 3 -12.97 -9.53 -4.55
N ASP A 4 -13.73 -10.58 -4.90
CA ASP A 4 -14.40 -11.45 -3.92
C ASP A 4 -13.43 -12.12 -2.93
N GLN A 5 -12.23 -12.51 -3.41
CA GLN A 5 -11.20 -13.11 -2.57
C GLN A 5 -10.60 -12.09 -1.59
N ILE A 6 -10.42 -10.84 -2.03
CA ILE A 6 -9.90 -9.76 -1.19
C ILE A 6 -10.95 -9.38 -0.13
N VAL A 7 -12.22 -9.24 -0.52
CA VAL A 7 -13.33 -8.94 0.39
C VAL A 7 -13.44 -10.03 1.46
N LYS A 8 -13.38 -11.32 1.07
CA LYS A 8 -13.40 -12.41 2.06
C LYS A 8 -12.25 -12.31 3.06
N ALA A 9 -11.03 -11.98 2.61
CA ALA A 9 -9.88 -11.81 3.49
C ALA A 9 -9.99 -10.60 4.44
N LYS A 10 -10.69 -9.53 4.04
CA LYS A 10 -10.92 -8.35 4.89
C LYS A 10 -11.90 -8.59 6.04
N PHE A 11 -13.00 -9.29 5.78
CA PHE A 11 -14.15 -9.37 6.70
C PHE A 11 -14.22 -10.67 7.52
N SER A 12 -13.23 -11.56 7.40
CA SER A 12 -13.19 -12.85 8.12
C SER A 12 -12.86 -12.76 9.63
N ASN A 13 -13.02 -11.60 10.27
CA ASN A 13 -12.84 -11.42 11.72
C ASN A 13 -14.16 -11.64 12.50
N ASP A 14 -14.87 -12.75 12.24
CA ASP A 14 -15.95 -13.16 13.14
C ASP A 14 -15.39 -13.97 14.31
N ASP A 15 -15.75 -13.53 15.50
CA ASP A 15 -15.35 -14.07 16.80
C ASP A 15 -16.00 -15.44 17.00
N ARG A 16 -15.34 -16.51 16.53
CA ARG A 16 -15.17 -17.83 17.18
C ARG A 16 -14.80 -18.92 16.16
N SER A 17 -13.71 -19.63 16.50
CA SER A 17 -13.29 -20.96 16.01
C SER A 17 -12.82 -21.09 14.55
N HIS A 18 -11.52 -21.40 14.45
CA HIS A 18 -10.71 -21.85 13.31
C HIS A 18 -9.99 -20.74 12.51
N PRO A 19 -8.66 -20.85 12.31
CA PRO A 19 -7.94 -20.00 11.37
C PRO A 19 -8.41 -20.42 9.97
N GLU A 20 -9.46 -19.78 9.47
CA GLU A 20 -9.84 -19.96 8.07
C GLU A 20 -8.66 -19.53 7.21
N GLU A 21 -8.19 -20.47 6.39
CA GLU A 21 -7.07 -20.31 5.48
C GLU A 21 -7.20 -19.00 4.71
N MET A 22 -6.12 -18.20 4.76
CA MET A 22 -5.93 -17.03 3.91
C MET A 22 -6.30 -17.41 2.47
N VAL A 23 -7.38 -16.83 1.93
CA VAL A 23 -8.06 -17.31 0.72
C VAL A 23 -7.19 -17.22 -0.55
N GLY A 24 -6.03 -16.56 -0.46
CA GLY A 24 -4.91 -16.88 -1.33
C GLY A 24 -3.60 -16.33 -0.80
N ASN A 25 -2.51 -16.96 -1.21
CA ASN A 25 -1.14 -16.53 -0.95
C ASN A 25 -0.56 -15.89 -2.21
N ALA A 26 -0.22 -14.61 -2.14
CA ALA A 26 0.42 -13.88 -3.24
C ALA A 26 1.93 -13.67 -3.01
N THR A 27 2.49 -14.17 -1.91
CA THR A 27 3.87 -13.92 -1.49
C THR A 27 4.87 -14.30 -2.59
N ASP A 28 4.84 -15.51 -3.12
CA ASP A 28 5.83 -15.97 -4.10
C ASP A 28 5.77 -15.16 -5.41
N PHE A 29 4.57 -14.79 -5.84
CA PHE A 29 4.36 -13.94 -7.01
C PHE A 29 4.97 -12.55 -6.79
N LEU A 30 4.68 -11.92 -5.65
CA LEU A 30 5.18 -10.60 -5.32
C LEU A 30 6.70 -10.60 -5.10
N MET A 31 7.24 -11.65 -4.49
CA MET A 31 8.69 -11.87 -4.35
C MET A 31 9.38 -12.00 -5.72
N GLY A 32 8.72 -12.65 -6.69
CA GLY A 32 9.21 -12.78 -8.06
C GLY A 32 9.36 -11.45 -8.81
N ILE A 33 8.58 -10.42 -8.45
CA ILE A 33 8.62 -9.10 -9.09
C ILE A 33 9.46 -8.05 -8.33
N CYS A 34 10.11 -8.41 -7.21
CA CYS A 34 10.84 -7.47 -6.36
C CYS A 34 12.06 -6.79 -6.99
N ASN A 35 12.60 -7.33 -8.09
CA ASN A 35 13.83 -6.85 -8.71
C ASN A 35 13.63 -5.70 -9.72
N VAL A 36 12.41 -5.17 -9.83
CA VAL A 36 12.08 -4.09 -10.78
C VAL A 36 12.62 -2.73 -10.32
N LYS A 37 12.82 -1.82 -11.28
CA LYS A 37 13.19 -0.41 -11.03
C LYS A 37 11.99 0.53 -10.98
N ILE A 38 10.94 0.20 -11.72
CA ILE A 38 9.72 0.99 -11.83
C ILE A 38 8.55 0.04 -11.55
N LEU A 39 7.67 0.42 -10.64
CA LEU A 39 6.51 -0.37 -10.25
C LEU A 39 5.27 0.51 -10.21
N TYR A 40 4.19 -0.03 -10.76
CA TYR A 40 2.86 0.53 -10.66
C TYR A 40 2.01 -0.43 -9.83
N LEU A 41 1.38 0.09 -8.79
CA LEU A 41 0.46 -0.65 -7.93
C LEU A 41 -0.94 -0.06 -8.09
N SER A 42 -1.91 -0.93 -8.31
CA SER A 42 -3.31 -0.55 -8.11
C SER A 42 -3.65 -0.52 -6.61
N ASP A 43 -4.76 0.13 -6.31
CA ASP A 43 -5.45 0.09 -5.02
C ASP A 43 -5.66 -1.35 -4.54
N HIS A 44 -6.20 -2.25 -5.37
CA HIS A 44 -6.33 -3.67 -5.01
C HIS A 44 -5.00 -4.36 -4.70
N THR A 45 -3.91 -3.93 -5.33
CA THR A 45 -2.59 -4.53 -5.05
C THR A 45 -2.09 -4.15 -3.66
N LEU A 46 -2.44 -2.96 -3.15
CA LEU A 46 -2.17 -2.60 -1.76
C LEU A 46 -2.91 -3.51 -0.77
N GLU A 47 -4.16 -3.87 -1.07
CA GLU A 47 -4.94 -4.80 -0.23
C GLU A 47 -4.34 -6.20 -0.25
N VAL A 48 -3.91 -6.67 -1.42
CA VAL A 48 -3.18 -7.95 -1.55
C VAL A 48 -1.88 -7.91 -0.73
N LEU A 49 -1.15 -6.80 -0.73
CA LEU A 49 0.05 -6.63 0.12
C LEU A 49 -0.30 -6.67 1.62
N THR A 50 -1.44 -6.12 2.04
CA THR A 50 -1.89 -6.12 3.44
C THR A 50 -2.30 -7.51 3.92
N TYR A 51 -3.19 -8.17 3.18
CA TYR A 51 -3.85 -9.38 3.66
C TYR A 51 -3.20 -10.66 3.15
N CYS A 52 -2.56 -10.61 1.99
CA CYS A 52 -2.20 -11.80 1.23
C CYS A 52 -0.69 -11.97 0.97
N CYS A 53 0.15 -11.10 1.52
CA CYS A 53 1.60 -11.13 1.32
C CYS A 53 2.34 -11.04 2.65
N LYS A 54 2.80 -12.18 3.15
CA LYS A 54 3.59 -12.27 4.38
C LYS A 54 4.77 -13.22 4.15
N PRO A 55 6.03 -12.75 4.30
CA PRO A 55 6.46 -11.40 4.71
C PRO A 55 6.29 -10.34 3.60
N MET A 56 6.39 -9.05 3.98
CA MET A 56 6.35 -7.93 3.04
C MET A 56 7.59 -7.99 2.11
N PRO A 57 7.42 -7.93 0.77
CA PRO A 57 8.52 -7.94 -0.20
C PRO A 57 9.48 -6.77 -0.02
N GLN A 58 10.76 -7.00 -0.31
CA GLN A 58 11.79 -5.97 -0.37
C GLN A 58 12.11 -5.58 -1.81
N PHE A 59 11.92 -4.32 -2.14
CA PHE A 59 12.15 -3.78 -3.47
C PHE A 59 13.49 -3.03 -3.52
N ASN A 60 14.60 -3.77 -3.40
CA ASN A 60 15.95 -3.23 -3.26
C ASN A 60 16.46 -2.42 -4.47
N ASN A 61 15.81 -2.53 -5.61
CA ASN A 61 16.18 -1.82 -6.85
C ASN A 61 15.11 -0.84 -7.35
N LEU A 62 14.00 -0.70 -6.63
CA LEU A 62 12.92 0.19 -7.00
C LEU A 62 13.31 1.64 -6.77
N ILE A 63 13.23 2.44 -7.83
CA ILE A 63 13.53 3.88 -7.82
C ILE A 63 12.29 4.74 -8.08
N HIS A 64 11.27 4.18 -8.72
CA HIS A 64 10.01 4.87 -9.00
C HIS A 64 8.82 3.97 -8.66
N LEU A 65 7.96 4.45 -7.77
CA LEU A 65 6.72 3.80 -7.37
C LEU A 65 5.54 4.69 -7.76
N THR A 66 4.60 4.14 -8.50
CA THR A 66 3.28 4.75 -8.70
C THR A 66 2.23 3.93 -7.98
N ILE A 67 1.35 4.61 -7.26
CA ILE A 67 0.24 3.99 -6.54
C ILE A 67 -1.04 4.65 -7.02
N LYS A 68 -1.90 3.85 -7.65
CA LYS A 68 -3.29 4.26 -7.87
C LYS A 68 -4.05 4.11 -6.57
N THR A 69 -4.75 5.16 -6.19
CA THR A 69 -5.49 5.21 -4.93
C THR A 69 -6.98 5.24 -5.21
N ASP A 70 -7.73 4.54 -4.37
CA ASP A 70 -9.19 4.58 -4.32
C ASP A 70 -9.64 5.03 -2.91
N GLN A 71 -10.80 5.67 -2.81
CA GLN A 71 -11.33 6.17 -1.53
C GLN A 71 -11.82 5.06 -0.61
N ASP A 72 -12.20 3.91 -1.18
CA ASP A 72 -12.78 2.78 -0.44
C ASP A 72 -11.72 1.74 -0.03
N VAL A 73 -10.44 1.98 -0.36
CA VAL A 73 -9.32 1.05 -0.12
C VAL A 73 -8.40 1.59 0.97
N SER A 74 -8.18 0.78 2.02
CA SER A 74 -7.23 1.11 3.10
C SER A 74 -5.78 0.92 2.64
N TRP A 75 -4.88 1.77 3.12
CA TRP A 75 -3.45 1.76 2.72
C TRP A 75 -2.55 1.27 3.84
N GLU A 76 -3.04 0.33 4.66
CA GLU A 76 -2.32 -0.20 5.84
C GLU A 76 -0.93 -0.75 5.51
N SER A 77 -0.74 -1.35 4.32
CA SER A 77 0.55 -1.88 3.87
C SER A 77 1.54 -0.81 3.40
N LEU A 78 1.10 0.43 3.16
CA LEU A 78 1.93 1.48 2.54
C LEU A 78 3.17 1.83 3.37
N PRO A 79 3.10 2.06 4.70
CA PRO A 79 4.29 2.38 5.49
C PRO A 79 5.34 1.25 5.44
N ALA A 80 4.89 -0.01 5.56
CA ALA A 80 5.78 -1.17 5.49
C ALA A 80 6.39 -1.34 4.09
N LEU A 81 5.60 -1.12 3.04
CA LEU A 81 6.07 -1.14 1.66
C LEU A 81 7.16 -0.09 1.44
N LEU A 82 6.94 1.17 1.85
CA LEU A 82 7.91 2.25 1.67
C LEU A 82 9.22 2.00 2.43
N LYS A 83 9.14 1.47 3.65
CA LYS A 83 10.32 1.04 4.43
C LYS A 83 11.14 -0.04 3.70
N ASN A 84 10.47 -0.87 2.89
CA ASN A 84 11.09 -1.94 2.11
C ASN A 84 11.58 -1.50 0.71
N CYS A 85 11.55 -0.20 0.40
CA CYS A 85 12.04 0.35 -0.86
C CYS A 85 13.25 1.28 -0.62
N PRO A 86 14.44 0.76 -0.25
CA PRO A 86 15.56 1.57 0.24
C PRO A 86 16.21 2.50 -0.80
N LYS A 87 15.90 2.32 -2.09
CA LYS A 87 16.39 3.17 -3.19
C LYS A 87 15.29 4.02 -3.83
N LEU A 88 14.10 4.05 -3.23
CA LEU A 88 12.96 4.75 -3.82
C LEU A 88 13.24 6.24 -3.90
N GLU A 89 13.22 6.81 -5.10
CA GLU A 89 13.48 8.22 -5.32
C GLU A 89 12.17 8.98 -5.62
N THR A 90 11.30 8.37 -6.42
CA THR A 90 10.03 8.98 -6.84
C THR A 90 8.84 8.17 -6.35
N LEU A 91 7.93 8.84 -5.64
CA LEU A 91 6.61 8.32 -5.27
C LEU A 91 5.54 9.17 -5.95
N PHE A 92 4.70 8.54 -6.77
CA PHE A 92 3.59 9.17 -7.44
C PHE A 92 2.27 8.55 -6.98
N PHE A 93 1.35 9.38 -6.50
CA PHE A 93 -0.01 8.94 -6.20
C PHE A 93 -0.96 9.36 -7.31
N GLU A 94 -1.54 8.37 -7.99
CA GLU A 94 -2.56 8.58 -9.01
C GLU A 94 -3.95 8.46 -8.38
N GLY A 95 -4.83 9.43 -8.63
CA GLY A 95 -6.22 9.38 -8.12
C GLY A 95 -6.41 9.91 -6.70
N LEU A 96 -5.41 10.59 -6.11
CA LEU A 96 -5.60 11.32 -4.84
C LEU A 96 -6.68 12.41 -5.02
N HIS A 97 -7.91 12.12 -4.59
CA HIS A 97 -9.02 13.06 -4.62
C HIS A 97 -8.98 14.01 -3.42
N ARG A 98 -9.19 15.31 -3.65
CA ARG A 98 -9.03 16.40 -2.67
C ARG A 98 -10.01 16.42 -1.47
N LYS A 99 -10.78 15.35 -1.25
CA LYS A 99 -11.84 15.31 -0.24
C LYS A 99 -11.62 14.13 0.70
N PHE A 100 -10.94 14.39 1.80
CA PHE A 100 -11.01 13.54 2.99
C PHE A 100 -12.02 14.18 3.94
N ILE A 101 -13.25 13.69 3.93
CA ILE A 101 -14.20 13.95 5.01
C ILE A 101 -13.94 12.84 6.02
N ASN A 102 -13.33 13.22 7.15
CA ASN A 102 -13.15 12.40 8.36
C ASN A 102 -12.14 11.24 8.28
N CYS A 103 -10.85 11.53 8.18
CA CYS A 103 -9.86 10.60 8.73
C CYS A 103 -9.80 10.82 10.24
N GLY A 104 -10.14 9.78 11.01
CA GLY A 104 -9.81 9.72 12.43
C GLY A 104 -8.29 9.71 12.63
N GLU A 105 -7.86 9.92 13.87
CA GLU A 105 -6.45 10.04 14.29
C GLU A 105 -5.64 8.73 14.18
N GLU A 106 -5.92 7.88 13.20
CA GLU A 106 -5.18 6.63 12.98
C GLU A 106 -3.84 6.91 12.27
N ASP A 107 -2.78 6.39 12.89
CA ASP A 107 -1.40 6.45 12.42
C ASP A 107 -1.29 5.71 11.07
N GLY A 108 -1.32 6.47 9.98
CA GLY A 108 -1.34 5.91 8.62
C GLY A 108 -2.19 6.69 7.62
N CYS A 109 -3.12 7.54 8.07
CA CYS A 109 -3.89 8.36 7.12
C CYS A 109 -3.03 9.49 6.51
N LEU A 110 -2.93 9.50 5.18
CA LEU A 110 -2.28 10.57 4.41
C LEU A 110 -3.13 11.85 4.29
N CYS A 111 -4.24 11.98 5.02
CA CYS A 111 -4.98 13.25 5.09
C CYS A 111 -4.09 14.39 5.61
N LYS A 112 -3.07 14.08 6.41
CA LYS A 112 -2.03 15.03 6.83
C LYS A 112 -0.97 15.32 5.76
N LEU A 113 -0.87 14.55 4.67
CA LEU A 113 0.12 14.74 3.58
C LEU A 113 0.13 16.16 3.01
N TRP A 114 -0.97 16.92 3.18
CA TRP A 114 -1.12 18.30 2.71
C TRP A 114 -0.86 19.37 3.78
N GLU A 115 -0.80 19.00 5.06
CA GLU A 115 -0.50 19.93 6.17
C GLU A 115 0.89 19.67 6.78
N GLU A 116 1.31 18.39 6.88
CA GLU A 116 2.60 17.95 7.41
C GLU A 116 3.11 16.72 6.64
N THR A 117 4.41 16.63 6.37
CA THR A 117 4.99 15.43 5.73
C THR A 117 4.68 14.19 6.58
N PRO A 118 3.99 13.16 6.05
CA PRO A 118 3.64 11.97 6.82
C PRO A 118 4.89 11.33 7.41
N THR A 119 4.77 10.80 8.61
CA THR A 119 5.87 10.14 9.34
C THR A 119 6.44 8.93 8.58
N CYS A 120 5.64 8.28 7.73
CA CYS A 120 6.13 7.22 6.84
C CYS A 120 7.00 7.74 5.68
N LEU A 121 6.86 9.01 5.29
CA LEU A 121 7.71 9.66 4.28
C LEU A 121 8.98 10.22 4.90
N SER A 122 8.96 10.66 6.16
CA SER A 122 10.16 11.17 6.84
C SER A 122 11.21 10.08 7.09
N SER A 123 10.79 8.83 7.20
CA SER A 123 11.66 7.65 7.34
C SER A 123 12.01 6.97 6.02
N SER A 124 11.53 7.50 4.90
CA SER A 124 11.68 6.93 3.55
C SER A 124 12.77 7.66 2.75
N PRO A 125 13.49 6.99 1.83
CA PRO A 125 14.47 7.64 0.95
C PRO A 125 13.84 8.50 -0.17
N VAL A 126 12.50 8.59 -0.23
CA VAL A 126 11.77 9.32 -1.27
C VAL A 126 12.26 10.77 -1.35
N LYS A 127 12.75 11.15 -2.54
CA LYS A 127 13.23 12.52 -2.83
C LYS A 127 12.15 13.37 -3.48
N ILE A 128 11.27 12.73 -4.25
CA ILE A 128 10.29 13.37 -5.10
C ILE A 128 8.93 12.77 -4.82
N LEU A 129 8.05 13.56 -4.23
CA LEU A 129 6.63 13.24 -4.08
C LEU A 129 5.85 13.99 -5.16
N LYS A 130 5.10 13.26 -5.99
CA LYS A 130 4.25 13.83 -7.04
C LYS A 130 2.80 13.39 -6.86
N TYR A 131 1.89 14.25 -7.29
CA TYR A 131 0.45 14.02 -7.37
C TYR A 131 -0.08 14.74 -8.61
N PRO A 132 -1.22 14.30 -9.19
CA PRO A 132 -1.82 14.99 -10.32
C PRO A 132 -2.20 16.43 -9.92
N LEU A 133 -1.57 17.40 -10.60
CA LEU A 133 -1.96 18.81 -10.51
C LEU A 133 -3.29 18.97 -11.26
N ARG A 134 -4.31 19.53 -10.59
CA ARG A 134 -5.53 20.02 -11.22
C ARG A 134 -5.47 21.53 -11.33
#